data_AF-A0A0H5C0U1-F1
#
_entry.id   AF-A0A0H5C0U1-F1
#
_cell.length_a   1.000
_cell.length_b   1.000
_cell.length_c   1.000
_cell.angle_alpha   90.00
_cell.angle_beta   90.00
_cell.angle_gamma   90.00
#
_symmetry.space_group_name_H-M   'P 1'
#
loop_
_entity.id
_entity.type
_entity.pdbx_description
1 polymer ?
#
loop_
_entity_poly.entity_id
_entity_poly.type
_entity_poly.pdbx_seq_one_letter_code
_entity_poly.pdbx_strand_id
1 'polypeptide(L)'
;MFQSTPRFVAYEDGPKIYEFEIDEEKYNALDEADKYYYDFAVARTRNEVLWDLGLGNTFSKLGSEGSPVLKRLRGPLIEAQERRTSLETPLLDRKIYELSIQWPQFYEHKFVPVQEFPVELNSETFEQHTKQLENYYKVLGTVPFAVTGGWVPQDLFDSLKSQGVIKELENGDYEIIQEQTSA
;
A
#
# COMPACT_ATOMS: atom_id res chain seq x y z
N MET A 1 4.06 -13.53 2.74
CA MET A 1 3.37 -12.83 3.84
C MET A 1 3.81 -11.38 3.82
N PHE A 2 3.01 -10.39 3.47
CA PHE A 2 1.57 -10.32 3.28
C PHE A 2 1.29 -9.37 2.11
N GLN A 3 0.28 -9.66 1.29
CA GLN A 3 -0.45 -8.55 0.66
C GLN A 3 -1.20 -7.85 1.79
N SER A 4 -1.31 -6.53 1.73
CA SER A 4 -2.32 -5.82 2.50
C SER A 4 -3.67 -6.50 2.27
N THR A 5 -4.36 -6.84 3.36
CA THR A 5 -5.76 -7.24 3.31
C THR A 5 -6.50 -6.20 2.48
N PRO A 6 -7.29 -6.58 1.46
CA PRO A 6 -7.99 -5.60 0.64
C PRO A 6 -8.79 -4.64 1.53
N ARG A 7 -8.79 -3.34 1.22
CA ARG A 7 -9.44 -2.31 2.07
C ARG A 7 -10.92 -2.60 2.36
N PHE A 8 -11.61 -3.24 1.42
CA PHE A 8 -13.01 -3.64 1.61
C PHE A 8 -13.19 -4.78 2.62
N VAL A 9 -12.12 -5.44 3.04
CA VAL A 9 -12.08 -6.49 4.07
C VAL A 9 -11.40 -6.00 5.35
N ALA A 10 -10.35 -5.18 5.23
CA ALA A 10 -9.48 -4.79 6.34
C ALA A 10 -10.18 -3.97 7.44
N TYR A 11 -9.94 -4.33 8.70
CA TYR A 11 -10.29 -3.51 9.87
C TYR A 11 -9.04 -2.77 10.35
N GLU A 12 -8.78 -1.59 9.75
CA GLU A 12 -7.51 -0.85 9.91
C GLU A 12 -7.49 0.04 11.15
N ASP A 13 -8.64 0.58 11.58
CA ASP A 13 -8.71 1.71 12.50
C ASP A 13 -9.31 1.37 13.89
N GLY A 14 -9.26 0.11 14.33
CA GLY A 14 -9.84 -0.26 15.62
C GLY A 14 -9.30 -1.55 16.25
N PRO A 15 -9.59 -1.76 17.56
CA PRO A 15 -9.17 -2.94 18.28
C PRO A 15 -9.87 -4.19 17.72
N LYS A 16 -9.09 -5.13 17.21
CA LYS A 16 -9.59 -6.40 16.65
C LYS A 16 -10.25 -7.24 17.75
N ILE A 17 -11.46 -7.72 17.48
CA ILE A 17 -12.21 -8.59 18.40
C ILE A 17 -12.01 -10.04 17.95
N TYR A 18 -11.26 -10.80 18.76
CA TYR A 18 -10.90 -12.20 18.46
C TYR A 18 -11.74 -13.24 19.21
N GLU A 19 -12.71 -12.79 20.01
CA GLU A 19 -13.61 -13.70 20.73
C GLU A 19 -14.61 -14.33 19.76
N PHE A 20 -14.65 -15.67 19.75
CA PHE A 20 -15.60 -16.44 18.94
C PHE A 20 -17.01 -16.49 19.56
N GLU A 21 -17.10 -16.22 20.86
CA GLU A 21 -18.34 -16.20 21.63
C GLU A 21 -18.47 -14.83 22.31
N ILE A 22 -19.61 -14.16 22.10
CA ILE A 22 -19.90 -12.86 22.70
C ILE A 22 -20.28 -13.09 24.17
N ASP A 23 -19.66 -12.35 25.08
CA ASP A 23 -20.14 -12.25 26.46
C ASP A 23 -21.47 -11.47 26.46
N GLU A 24 -22.59 -12.21 26.49
CA GLU A 24 -23.94 -11.63 26.38
C GLU A 24 -24.25 -10.67 27.53
N GLU A 25 -23.75 -10.90 28.74
CA GLU A 25 -23.97 -9.99 29.87
C GLU A 25 -23.28 -8.65 29.63
N LYS A 26 -22.01 -8.67 29.19
CA LYS A 26 -21.29 -7.43 28.85
C LYS A 26 -21.88 -6.73 27.65
N TYR A 27 -22.23 -7.45 26.59
CA TYR A 27 -22.83 -6.86 25.39
C TYR A 27 -24.16 -6.20 25.70
N ASN A 28 -25.03 -6.85 26.48
CA ASN A 28 -26.33 -6.29 26.82
C ASN A 28 -26.24 -5.01 27.67
N ALA A 29 -25.16 -4.87 28.46
CA ALA A 29 -24.88 -3.68 29.26
C ALA A 29 -24.36 -2.47 28.45
N LEU A 30 -23.99 -2.65 27.18
CA LEU A 30 -23.58 -1.57 26.28
C LEU A 30 -24.79 -0.73 25.81
N ASP A 31 -24.55 0.55 25.53
CA ASP A 31 -25.54 1.40 24.87
C ASP A 31 -25.69 1.05 23.37
N GLU A 32 -26.68 1.61 22.68
CA GLU A 32 -26.93 1.24 21.27
C GLU A 32 -25.80 1.66 20.32
N ALA A 33 -25.10 2.77 20.60
CA ALA A 33 -23.99 3.21 19.77
C ALA A 33 -22.80 2.25 19.91
N ASP A 34 -22.49 1.89 21.15
CA ASP A 34 -21.43 0.94 21.48
C ASP A 34 -21.74 -0.47 20.95
N LYS A 35 -23.01 -0.93 21.01
CA LYS A 35 -23.45 -2.19 20.39
C LYS A 35 -23.23 -2.18 18.88
N TYR A 36 -23.60 -1.10 18.20
CA TYR A 36 -23.37 -0.96 16.76
C TYR A 36 -21.88 -1.04 16.42
N TYR A 37 -21.02 -0.33 17.15
CA TYR A 37 -19.58 -0.37 16.95
C TYR A 37 -18.98 -1.75 17.26
N TYR A 38 -19.45 -2.41 18.31
CA TYR A 38 -19.05 -3.75 18.68
C TYR A 38 -19.39 -4.75 17.57
N ASP A 39 -20.64 -4.74 17.07
CA ASP A 39 -21.09 -5.62 15.99
C ASP A 39 -20.32 -5.38 14.70
N PHE A 40 -20.07 -4.10 14.38
CA PHE A 40 -19.25 -3.71 13.24
C PHE A 40 -17.81 -4.26 13.36
N ALA A 41 -17.18 -4.08 14.52
CA ALA A 41 -15.82 -4.55 14.78
C ALA A 41 -15.72 -6.09 14.74
N VAL A 42 -16.69 -6.81 15.31
CA VAL A 42 -16.78 -8.28 15.23
C VAL A 42 -16.91 -8.73 13.78
N ALA A 43 -17.84 -8.14 13.01
CA ALA A 43 -18.07 -8.53 11.63
C ALA A 43 -16.84 -8.27 10.74
N ARG A 44 -16.19 -7.11 10.89
CA ARG A 44 -15.00 -6.74 10.13
C ARG A 44 -13.80 -7.61 10.51
N THR A 45 -13.55 -7.82 11.81
CA THR A 45 -12.45 -8.68 12.27
C THR A 45 -12.66 -10.12 11.80
N ARG A 46 -13.88 -10.66 11.88
CA ARG A 46 -14.21 -11.99 11.38
C ARG A 46 -13.97 -12.11 9.87
N ASN A 47 -14.38 -11.11 9.09
CA ASN A 47 -14.18 -11.12 7.64
C ASN A 47 -12.70 -11.06 7.27
N GLU A 48 -11.91 -10.24 7.97
CA GLU A 48 -10.46 -10.19 7.81
C GLU A 48 -9.79 -11.52 8.17
N VAL A 49 -10.17 -12.15 9.28
CA VAL A 49 -9.66 -13.47 9.67
C VAL A 49 -10.06 -14.55 8.65
N LEU A 50 -11.31 -14.56 8.19
CA LEU A 50 -11.77 -15.51 7.17
C LEU A 50 -11.06 -15.30 5.83
N TRP A 51 -10.80 -14.04 5.46
CA TRP A 51 -10.00 -13.70 4.31
C TRP A 51 -8.57 -14.21 4.47
N ASP A 52 -7.91 -13.96 5.59
CA ASP A 52 -6.54 -14.41 5.85
C ASP A 52 -6.43 -15.93 5.89
N LEU A 53 -7.41 -16.63 6.48
CA LEU A 53 -7.48 -18.09 6.47
C LEU A 53 -7.78 -18.63 5.07
N GLY A 54 -8.69 -18.00 4.33
CA GLY A 54 -9.00 -18.33 2.94
C GLY A 54 -7.79 -18.15 2.04
N LEU A 55 -7.07 -17.05 2.22
CA LEU A 55 -5.80 -16.75 1.57
C LEU A 55 -4.75 -17.78 1.96
N GLY A 56 -4.53 -18.02 3.25
CA GLY A 56 -3.58 -19.02 3.74
C GLY A 56 -3.85 -20.43 3.20
N ASN A 57 -5.12 -20.86 3.12
CA ASN A 57 -5.52 -22.15 2.57
C ASN A 57 -5.41 -22.23 1.03
N THR A 58 -5.61 -21.11 0.35
CA THR A 58 -5.43 -21.00 -1.10
C THR A 58 -3.93 -21.04 -1.43
N PHE A 59 -3.12 -20.29 -0.70
CA PHE A 59 -1.66 -20.20 -0.85
C PHE A 59 -0.93 -21.44 -0.32
N SER A 60 -1.47 -22.20 0.63
CA SER A 60 -0.89 -23.49 1.05
C SER A 60 -1.12 -24.58 0.01
N LYS A 61 -2.23 -24.50 -0.75
CA LYS A 61 -2.48 -25.32 -1.94
C LYS A 61 -1.70 -24.83 -3.16
N LEU A 62 -1.45 -23.53 -3.24
CA LEU A 62 -0.60 -22.89 -4.23
C LEU A 62 0.79 -22.65 -3.64
N GLY A 63 1.59 -23.71 -3.49
CA GLY A 63 2.96 -23.65 -2.95
C GLY A 63 3.93 -22.64 -3.64
N SER A 64 3.46 -21.87 -4.62
CA SER A 64 4.13 -20.82 -5.36
C SER A 64 3.61 -19.40 -5.12
N GLU A 65 2.45 -19.16 -4.50
CA GLU A 65 1.91 -17.79 -4.38
C GLU A 65 2.59 -16.95 -3.28
N GLY A 66 3.22 -17.63 -2.32
CA GLY A 66 4.20 -17.04 -1.40
C GLY A 66 5.61 -16.89 -2.00
N SER A 67 5.86 -17.45 -3.20
CA SER A 67 7.19 -17.47 -3.81
C SER A 67 7.63 -16.04 -4.16
N PRO A 68 8.89 -15.66 -3.84
CA PRO A 68 9.52 -14.46 -4.36
C PRO A 68 9.31 -14.29 -5.87
N VAL A 69 9.18 -15.39 -6.63
CA VAL A 69 8.93 -15.36 -8.07
C VAL A 69 7.58 -14.73 -8.41
N LEU A 70 6.46 -15.20 -7.82
CA LEU A 70 5.14 -14.65 -8.15
C LEU A 70 5.03 -13.17 -7.74
N LYS A 71 5.63 -12.80 -6.60
CA LYS A 71 5.69 -11.40 -6.17
C LYS A 71 6.37 -10.50 -7.21
N ARG A 72 7.41 -10.99 -7.88
CA ARG A 72 8.12 -10.26 -8.93
C ARG A 72 7.30 -10.24 -10.23
N LEU A 73 6.71 -11.37 -10.64
CA LEU A 73 5.86 -11.46 -11.84
C LEU A 73 4.69 -10.48 -11.80
N ARG A 74 4.03 -10.32 -10.64
CA ARG A 74 2.90 -9.41 -10.47
C ARG A 74 3.29 -7.96 -10.18
N GLY A 75 4.59 -7.68 -9.97
CA GLY A 75 5.09 -6.37 -9.55
C GLY A 75 4.56 -5.21 -10.41
N PRO A 76 4.64 -5.28 -11.75
CA PRO A 76 4.10 -4.25 -12.63
C PRO A 76 2.59 -4.04 -12.46
N LEU A 77 1.81 -5.12 -12.34
CA LEU A 77 0.36 -5.02 -12.18
C LEU A 77 0.00 -4.28 -10.88
N ILE A 78 0.67 -4.64 -9.77
CA ILE A 78 0.42 -3.99 -8.48
C ILE A 78 0.81 -2.51 -8.53
N GLU A 79 1.98 -2.18 -9.08
CA GLU A 79 2.44 -0.80 -9.21
C GLU A 79 1.47 0.04 -10.05
N ALA A 80 0.93 -0.53 -11.14
CA ALA A 80 -0.07 0.14 -11.96
C ALA A 80 -1.41 0.37 -11.23
N GLN A 81 -1.81 -0.55 -10.35
CA GLN A 81 -3.04 -0.46 -9.57
C GLN A 81 -2.93 0.50 -8.38
N GLU A 82 -1.77 0.53 -7.72
CA GLU A 82 -1.54 1.34 -6.53
C GLU A 82 -1.10 2.77 -6.83
N ARG A 83 -0.86 3.07 -8.12
CA ARG A 83 -0.45 4.39 -8.61
C ARG A 83 -1.46 5.47 -8.21
N ARG A 84 -1.01 6.44 -7.41
CA ARG A 84 -1.79 7.57 -6.90
C ARG A 84 -1.69 8.79 -7.80
N THR A 85 -0.55 8.95 -8.48
CA THR A 85 -0.31 10.12 -9.35
C THR A 85 0.35 9.71 -10.66
N SER A 86 0.25 10.55 -11.69
CA SER A 86 0.96 10.32 -12.95
C SER A 86 2.49 10.35 -12.79
N LEU A 87 3.00 11.00 -11.72
CA LEU A 87 4.42 11.09 -11.41
C LEU A 87 5.03 9.75 -10.96
N GLU A 88 4.21 8.78 -10.56
CA GLU A 88 4.62 7.45 -10.12
C GLU A 88 4.76 6.45 -11.29
N THR A 89 4.39 6.85 -12.52
CA THR A 89 4.57 6.02 -13.72
C THR A 89 5.99 5.46 -13.87
N PRO A 90 7.08 6.20 -13.57
CA PRO A 90 8.44 5.64 -13.62
C PRO A 90 8.68 4.46 -12.68
N LEU A 91 7.89 4.27 -11.62
CA LEU A 91 7.96 3.10 -10.74
C LEU A 91 7.44 1.84 -11.44
N LEU A 92 6.39 1.98 -12.24
CA LEU A 92 5.83 0.88 -13.05
C LEU A 92 6.87 0.39 -14.06
N ASP A 93 7.47 1.32 -14.80
CA ASP A 93 8.45 0.98 -15.83
C ASP A 93 9.71 0.35 -15.24
N ARG A 94 10.13 0.81 -14.04
CA ARG A 94 11.17 0.14 -13.26
C ARG A 94 10.79 -1.32 -12.95
N LYS A 95 9.55 -1.61 -12.57
CA LYS A 95 9.10 -2.99 -12.29
C LYS A 95 9.10 -3.86 -13.54
N ILE A 96 8.68 -3.30 -14.68
CA ILE A 96 8.71 -3.99 -15.98
C ILE A 96 10.17 -4.32 -16.36
N TYR A 97 11.08 -3.37 -16.15
CA TYR A 97 12.50 -3.57 -16.43
C TYR A 97 13.14 -4.63 -15.51
N GLU A 98 12.94 -4.53 -14.19
CA GLU A 98 13.41 -5.53 -13.22
C GLU A 98 12.92 -6.95 -13.60
N LEU A 99 11.68 -7.05 -14.08
CA LEU A 99 11.08 -8.30 -14.53
C LEU A 99 11.74 -8.82 -15.81
N SER A 100 12.05 -7.94 -16.78
CA SER A 100 12.71 -8.33 -18.03
C SER A 100 14.09 -8.97 -17.83
N ILE A 101 14.87 -8.45 -16.87
CA ILE A 101 16.20 -8.97 -16.53
C ILE A 101 16.12 -10.41 -16.00
N GLN A 102 15.08 -10.70 -15.22
CA GLN A 102 14.90 -12.00 -14.58
C GLN A 102 14.09 -12.98 -15.43
N TRP A 103 13.50 -12.51 -16.53
CA TRP A 103 12.63 -13.30 -17.39
C TRP A 103 13.27 -14.60 -17.90
N PRO A 104 14.56 -14.62 -18.34
CA PRO A 104 15.20 -15.86 -18.79
C PRO A 104 15.26 -16.92 -17.69
N GLN A 105 15.52 -16.52 -16.44
CA GLN A 105 15.55 -17.43 -15.29
C GLN A 105 14.15 -17.96 -14.96
N PHE A 106 13.12 -17.12 -15.07
CA PHE A 106 11.74 -17.55 -14.87
C PHE A 106 11.30 -18.57 -15.92
N TYR A 107 11.74 -18.40 -17.17
CA TYR A 107 11.47 -19.39 -18.22
C TYR A 107 12.24 -20.70 -17.98
N GLU A 108 13.54 -20.63 -17.68
CA GLU A 108 14.39 -21.79 -17.40
C GLU A 108 13.81 -22.68 -16.29
N HIS A 109 13.31 -22.05 -15.22
CA HIS A 109 12.70 -22.74 -14.09
C HIS A 109 11.19 -23.00 -14.26
N LYS A 110 10.63 -22.78 -15.46
CA LYS A 110 9.23 -23.06 -15.82
C LYS A 110 8.18 -22.29 -15.01
N PHE A 111 8.53 -21.10 -14.53
CA PHE A 111 7.57 -20.18 -13.89
C PHE A 111 6.76 -19.37 -14.89
N VAL A 112 7.25 -19.20 -16.12
CA VAL A 112 6.54 -18.56 -17.23
C VAL A 112 6.54 -19.48 -18.46
N PRO A 113 5.49 -19.43 -19.30
CA PRO A 113 5.34 -20.34 -20.43
C PRO A 113 6.06 -19.88 -21.71
N VAL A 114 6.49 -18.63 -21.78
CA VAL A 114 7.11 -18.02 -22.97
C VAL A 114 8.53 -17.56 -22.66
N GLN A 115 9.45 -17.84 -23.59
CA GLN A 115 10.87 -17.56 -23.44
C GLN A 115 11.20 -16.08 -23.59
N GLU A 116 10.56 -15.42 -24.55
CA GLU A 116 10.77 -14.00 -24.84
C GLU A 116 9.93 -13.14 -23.89
N PHE A 117 10.51 -12.02 -23.47
CA PHE A 117 9.80 -11.06 -22.64
C PHE A 117 8.72 -10.37 -23.50
N PRO A 118 7.45 -10.33 -23.06
CA PRO A 118 6.33 -9.91 -23.91
C PRO A 118 6.23 -8.40 -24.13
N VAL A 119 7.08 -7.60 -23.48
CA VAL A 119 7.11 -6.14 -23.62
C VAL A 119 8.41 -5.73 -24.29
N GLU A 120 8.30 -4.99 -25.39
CA GLU A 120 9.46 -4.43 -26.07
C GLU A 120 10.08 -3.32 -25.21
N LEU A 121 11.36 -3.47 -24.88
CA LEU A 121 12.11 -2.46 -24.14
C LEU A 121 13.05 -1.75 -25.10
N ASN A 122 12.80 -0.47 -25.35
CA ASN A 122 13.72 0.36 -26.11
C ASN A 122 14.65 1.14 -25.16
N SER A 123 15.87 1.44 -25.62
CA SER A 123 16.89 2.15 -24.85
C SER A 123 16.60 3.64 -24.65
N GLU A 124 15.84 4.27 -25.54
CA GLU A 124 15.52 5.70 -25.51
C GLU A 124 14.50 6.03 -24.39
N THR A 125 13.47 5.20 -24.26
CA THR A 125 12.49 5.15 -23.19
C THR A 125 13.19 4.91 -21.85
N PHE A 126 14.27 4.12 -21.80
CA PHE A 126 15.03 3.90 -20.57
C PHE A 126 15.78 5.16 -20.08
N GLU A 127 16.40 5.92 -20.99
CA GLU A 127 17.06 7.18 -20.63
C GLU A 127 16.04 8.24 -20.19
N GLN A 128 14.90 8.32 -20.88
CA GLN A 128 13.79 9.18 -20.47
C GLN A 128 13.23 8.77 -19.11
N HIS A 129 13.10 7.46 -18.85
CA HIS A 129 12.67 6.93 -17.56
C HIS A 129 13.58 7.30 -16.41
N THR A 130 14.89 7.19 -16.62
CA THR A 130 15.89 7.52 -15.60
C THR A 130 15.73 8.97 -15.16
N LYS A 131 15.59 9.89 -16.13
CA LYS A 131 15.34 11.32 -15.87
C LYS A 131 14.02 11.56 -15.14
N GLN A 132 12.96 10.85 -15.52
CA GLN A 132 11.66 10.98 -14.86
C GLN A 132 11.68 10.43 -13.43
N LEU A 133 12.38 9.33 -13.19
CA LEU A 133 12.54 8.72 -11.87
C LEU A 133 13.38 9.61 -10.93
N GLU A 134 14.46 10.19 -11.45
CA GLU A 134 15.25 11.20 -10.73
C GLU A 134 14.40 12.42 -10.36
N ASN A 135 13.61 12.91 -11.31
CA ASN A 135 12.69 14.03 -11.06
C ASN A 135 11.61 13.65 -10.03
N TYR A 136 11.07 12.43 -10.09
CA TYR A 136 10.13 11.93 -9.10
C TYR A 136 10.73 11.93 -7.68
N TYR A 137 11.94 11.38 -7.51
CA TYR A 137 12.60 11.38 -6.21
C TYR A 137 12.98 12.79 -5.74
N LYS A 138 13.34 13.69 -6.66
CA LYS A 138 13.57 15.09 -6.33
C LYS A 138 12.31 15.77 -5.80
N VAL A 139 11.16 15.56 -6.45
CA VAL A 139 9.87 16.11 -6.01
C VAL A 139 9.48 15.52 -4.66
N LEU A 140 9.60 14.20 -4.47
CA LEU A 140 9.35 13.55 -3.18
C LEU A 140 10.21 14.13 -2.05
N GLY A 141 11.47 14.46 -2.33
CA GLY A 141 12.37 15.08 -1.35
C GLY A 141 11.99 16.53 -0.98
N THR A 142 11.20 17.20 -1.81
CA THR A 142 10.80 18.61 -1.59
C THR A 142 9.40 18.76 -0.97
N VAL A 143 8.57 17.73 -1.04
CA VAL A 143 7.17 17.78 -0.58
C VAL A 143 7.00 16.81 0.59
N PRO A 144 6.90 17.33 1.83
CA PRO A 144 6.62 16.49 2.99
C PRO A 144 5.32 15.71 2.80
N PHE A 145 5.31 14.44 3.22
CA PHE A 145 4.15 13.54 3.09
C PHE A 145 3.69 13.24 1.66
N ALA A 146 4.50 13.55 0.63
CA ALA A 146 4.17 13.19 -0.75
C ALA A 146 3.99 11.66 -0.93
N VAL A 147 4.77 10.86 -0.21
CA VAL A 147 4.68 9.38 -0.21
C VAL A 147 3.35 8.88 0.35
N THR A 148 2.68 9.64 1.22
CA THR A 148 1.37 9.30 1.79
C THR A 148 0.23 10.04 1.09
N GLY A 149 0.52 10.81 0.03
CA GLY A 149 -0.48 11.64 -0.66
C GLY A 149 -1.01 12.78 0.22
N GLY A 150 -0.19 13.31 1.12
CA GLY A 150 -0.58 14.36 2.07
C GLY A 150 -1.29 13.86 3.31
N TRP A 151 -1.51 12.54 3.45
CA TRP A 151 -2.08 11.97 4.67
C TRP A 151 -1.04 11.94 5.79
N VAL A 152 -1.43 12.38 6.98
CA VAL A 152 -0.61 12.41 8.19
C VAL A 152 -1.47 11.92 9.36
N PRO A 153 -0.97 11.07 10.27
CA PRO A 153 -1.67 10.72 11.51
C PRO A 153 -2.03 11.97 12.32
N GLN A 154 -3.21 12.00 12.95
CA GLN A 154 -3.71 13.17 13.68
C GLN A 154 -2.72 13.68 14.74
N ASP A 155 -2.17 12.78 15.56
CA ASP A 155 -1.19 13.15 16.59
C ASP A 155 0.08 13.81 16.01
N LEU A 156 0.52 13.32 14.84
CA LEU A 156 1.69 13.87 14.15
C LEU A 156 1.35 15.22 13.50
N PHE A 157 0.16 15.36 12.93
CA PHE A 157 -0.34 16.62 12.39
C PHE A 157 -0.42 17.70 13.49
N ASP A 158 -1.00 17.37 14.65
CA ASP A 158 -1.12 18.28 15.78
C ASP A 158 0.24 18.66 16.36
N SER A 159 1.17 17.69 16.43
CA SER A 159 2.57 17.95 16.79
C SER A 159 3.22 18.93 15.81
N LEU A 160 3.07 18.73 14.50
CA LEU A 160 3.69 19.58 13.47
C LEU A 160 3.04 20.97 13.40
N LYS A 161 1.73 21.06 13.63
CA LYS A 161 1.00 22.33 13.76
C LYS A 161 1.49 23.10 14.99
N SER A 162 1.66 22.45 16.14
CA SER A 162 2.19 23.09 17.36
C SER A 162 3.65 23.54 17.24
N GLN A 163 4.46 22.83 16.44
CA GLN A 163 5.84 23.20 16.12
C GLN A 163 5.95 24.30 15.05
N GLY A 164 4.83 24.75 14.48
CA GLY A 164 4.80 25.78 13.43
C GLY A 164 5.25 25.28 12.06
N VAL A 165 5.38 23.97 11.87
CA VAL A 165 5.70 23.35 10.58
C VAL A 165 4.46 23.29 9.68
N ILE A 166 3.27 23.15 10.26
CA ILE A 166 1.99 23.24 9.54
C ILE A 166 1.26 24.52 9.97
N LYS A 167 0.79 25.30 8.99
CA LYS A 167 0.06 26.54 9.21
C LYS A 167 -1.34 26.45 8.62
N GLU A 168 -2.31 26.98 9.36
CA GLU A 168 -3.69 27.12 8.93
C GLU A 168 -3.86 28.40 8.10
N LEU A 169 -4.49 28.27 6.94
CA LEU A 169 -4.81 29.34 6.02
C LEU A 169 -6.19 29.92 6.34
N GLU A 170 -6.45 31.15 5.87
CA GLU A 170 -7.71 31.86 6.13
C GLU A 170 -8.96 31.14 5.58
N ASN A 171 -8.78 30.25 4.59
CA ASN A 171 -9.84 29.45 4.00
C ASN A 171 -10.10 28.11 4.73
N GLY A 172 -9.38 27.83 5.83
CA GLY A 172 -9.46 26.58 6.57
C GLY A 172 -8.60 25.44 6.02
N ASP A 173 -7.83 25.68 4.95
CA ASP A 173 -6.83 24.74 4.45
C ASP A 173 -5.53 24.83 5.26
N TYR A 174 -4.63 23.87 5.04
CA TYR A 174 -3.35 23.80 5.74
C TYR A 174 -2.18 23.81 4.74
N GLU A 175 -1.13 24.57 5.05
CA GLU A 175 0.12 24.58 4.30
C GLU A 175 1.29 24.10 5.17
N ILE A 176 2.26 23.42 4.55
CA ILE A 176 3.50 23.03 5.23
C ILE A 176 4.54 24.12 4.95
N ILE A 177 5.04 24.73 6.01
CA ILE A 177 6.14 25.70 5.91
C ILE A 177 7.42 24.89 5.71
N GLN A 178 7.99 24.92 4.51
CA GLN A 178 9.33 24.36 4.28
C GLN A 178 10.32 25.04 5.25
N GLU A 179 10.99 24.27 6.10
CA GLU A 179 12.15 24.77 6.83
C GLU A 179 13.14 25.36 5.82
N GLN A 180 13.59 26.59 6.09
CA GLN A 180 14.82 27.07 5.46
C GLN A 180 15.92 26.09 5.82
N THR A 181 16.41 25.39 4.80
CA THR A 181 17.63 24.59 4.93
C THR A 181 18.71 25.56 5.40
N SER A 182 19.07 25.47 6.67
CA SER A 182 20.15 26.27 7.23
C SER A 182 21.44 25.79 6.56
N ALA A 183 21.96 26.60 5.64
CA ALA A 183 23.28 26.43 5.05
C ALA A 183 24.37 26.85 6.06
#